data_AF-A0A8T5P3T7-F1
#
_entry.id   AF-A0A8T5P3T7-F1
#
_cell.length_a   1.000
_cell.length_b   1.000
_cell.length_c   1.000
_cell.angle_alpha   90.00
_cell.angle_beta   90.00
_cell.angle_gamma   90.00
#
_symmetry.space_group_name_H-M   'P 1'
#
loop_
_entity.id
_entity.type
_entity.pdbx_description
1 polymer ?
#
loop_
_entity_poly.entity_id
_entity_poly.type
_entity_poly.pdbx_seq_one_letter_code
_entity_poly.pdbx_strand_id
1 'polypeptide(L)'
;MQMRLGIFIIITGVFFLIVPNVTASDNSCIDCHKTISPFIEIQKQFNQYRIEHLEKNVTCSLECHEDRVRQLATANYLQWSESTHALKGVTCEVCHDGNPEVADKTGAHKNIVARTDTLSPVYYTNVPNTCGKCHSKELTNFQSSKHYQKLEALKLAPTCTTCHAPHR
;
A
#
# COMPACT_ATOMS: atom_id res chain seq x y z
N MET A 1 46.89 11.78 61.66
CA MET A 1 45.74 12.72 61.61
C MET A 1 46.09 13.77 60.55
N GLN A 2 45.57 13.82 59.34
CA GLN A 2 44.26 13.47 58.79
C GLN A 2 44.42 12.96 57.33
N MET A 3 43.68 11.90 56.98
CA MET A 3 43.44 11.46 55.60
C MET A 3 42.54 12.48 54.89
N ARG A 4 42.95 13.01 53.74
CA ARG A 4 42.04 13.70 52.81
C ARG A 4 41.59 12.71 51.74
N LEU A 5 40.37 12.21 51.92
CA LEU A 5 39.68 11.35 50.98
C LEU A 5 39.18 12.22 49.81
N GLY A 6 39.86 12.17 48.66
CA GLY A 6 39.41 12.84 47.44
C GLY A 6 38.25 12.07 46.81
N ILE A 7 37.05 12.63 46.87
CA ILE A 7 35.87 12.09 46.19
C ILE A 7 36.02 12.37 44.69
N PHE A 8 36.36 11.35 43.91
CA PHE A 8 36.24 11.38 42.46
C PHE A 8 34.76 11.23 42.09
N ILE A 9 34.11 12.35 41.76
CA ILE A 9 32.78 12.34 41.16
C ILE A 9 32.96 11.92 39.70
N ILE A 10 32.69 10.64 39.41
CA ILE A 10 32.55 10.16 38.03
C ILE A 10 31.25 10.75 37.51
N ILE A 11 31.34 11.87 36.78
CA ILE A 11 30.23 12.37 35.97
C ILE A 11 30.11 11.42 34.79
N THR A 12 29.33 10.35 34.95
CA THR A 12 28.86 9.53 33.83
C THR A 12 27.92 10.41 33.01
N GLY A 13 28.50 11.10 32.03
CA GLY A 13 27.75 11.83 31.01
C GLY A 13 26.93 10.83 30.21
N VAL A 14 25.69 10.61 30.63
CA VAL A 14 24.66 10.00 29.79
C VAL A 14 24.38 11.02 28.70
N PHE A 15 25.10 10.90 27.59
CA PHE A 15 24.68 11.52 26.33
C PHE A 15 23.36 10.86 25.96
N PHE A 16 22.25 11.46 26.41
CA PHE A 16 20.97 11.28 25.76
C PHE A 16 21.15 11.79 24.34
N LEU A 17 21.49 10.89 23.42
CA LEU A 17 21.20 11.09 22.02
C LEU A 17 19.69 11.25 21.95
N ILE A 18 19.24 12.50 21.90
CA ILE A 18 17.91 12.85 21.45
C ILE A 18 17.89 12.40 20.00
N VAL A 19 17.52 11.14 19.78
CA VAL A 19 17.01 10.73 18.49
C VAL A 19 15.71 11.50 18.38
N PRO A 20 15.57 12.49 17.49
CA PRO A 20 14.24 13.04 17.26
C PRO A 20 13.41 11.84 16.83
N ASN A 21 12.38 11.53 17.63
CA ASN A 21 11.28 10.71 17.19
C ASN A 21 10.61 11.49 16.05
N VAL A 22 11.21 11.46 14.86
CA VAL A 22 10.51 11.77 13.63
C VAL A 22 9.68 10.52 13.38
N THR A 23 8.56 10.45 14.06
CA THR A 23 7.53 9.51 13.72
C THR A 23 7.06 9.88 12.33
N ALA A 24 7.45 9.10 11.32
CA ALA A 24 6.86 9.17 9.98
C ALA A 24 5.33 8.90 9.98
N SER A 25 4.71 8.73 11.16
CA SER A 25 3.29 8.45 11.36
C SER A 25 2.38 9.65 11.18
N ASP A 26 2.88 10.87 11.14
CA ASP A 26 2.00 12.05 11.23
C ASP A 26 1.61 12.61 9.85
N ASN A 27 2.11 12.02 8.76
CA ASN A 27 1.85 12.44 7.39
C ASN A 27 1.76 11.29 6.36
N SER A 28 1.38 10.07 6.76
CA SER A 28 1.26 8.98 5.78
C SER A 28 0.13 9.23 4.77
N CYS A 29 0.24 8.64 3.57
CA CYS A 29 -0.82 8.61 2.57
C CYS A 29 -2.18 8.18 3.19
N ILE A 30 -2.11 7.22 4.12
CA ILE A 30 -3.26 6.63 4.82
C ILE A 30 -3.91 7.67 5.74
N ASP A 31 -3.14 8.52 6.41
CA ASP A 31 -3.69 9.47 7.39
C ASP A 31 -4.51 10.58 6.73
N CYS A 32 -4.06 11.08 5.59
CA CYS A 32 -4.86 12.01 4.79
C CYS A 32 -6.04 11.28 4.14
N HIS A 33 -5.80 10.15 3.45
CA HIS A 33 -6.84 9.50 2.64
C HIS A 33 -7.89 8.72 3.45
N LYS A 34 -7.62 8.29 4.69
CA LYS A 34 -8.64 7.66 5.55
C LYS A 34 -9.79 8.59 5.91
N THR A 35 -9.57 9.91 5.89
CA THR A 35 -10.54 10.93 6.28
C THR A 35 -11.32 11.51 5.11
N ILE A 36 -10.73 11.50 3.91
CA ILE A 36 -11.33 12.09 2.69
C ILE A 36 -11.75 11.06 1.65
N SER A 37 -11.31 9.80 1.77
CA SER A 37 -11.87 8.71 0.98
C SER A 37 -13.38 8.70 1.23
N PRO A 38 -14.22 8.81 0.19
CA PRO A 38 -15.65 9.00 0.33
C PRO A 38 -16.30 7.70 0.78
N PHE A 39 -16.10 7.35 2.04
CA PHE A 39 -16.89 6.33 2.70
C PHE A 39 -18.20 6.98 3.10
N ILE A 40 -19.16 6.93 2.20
CA ILE A 40 -20.55 7.00 2.65
C ILE A 40 -20.76 5.85 3.65
N GLU A 41 -21.51 6.08 4.72
CA GLU A 41 -21.78 5.10 5.79
C GLU A 41 -22.19 3.72 5.24
N ILE A 42 -22.90 3.74 4.10
CA ILE A 42 -23.27 2.58 3.30
C ILE A 42 -22.10 1.67 2.89
N GLN A 43 -20.94 2.21 2.54
CA GLN A 43 -19.78 1.41 2.11
C GLN A 43 -19.11 0.68 3.29
N LYS A 44 -19.09 1.31 4.48
CA LYS A 44 -18.58 0.67 5.70
C LYS A 44 -19.48 -0.48 6.12
N GLN A 45 -20.80 -0.22 6.16
CA GLN A 45 -21.80 -1.24 6.45
C GLN A 45 -21.72 -2.41 5.46
N PHE A 46 -21.55 -2.13 4.16
CA PHE A 46 -21.46 -3.18 3.16
C PHE A 46 -20.23 -4.09 3.33
N ASN A 47 -19.08 -3.52 3.68
CA ASN A 47 -17.88 -4.32 3.95
C ASN A 47 -17.99 -5.13 5.23
N GLN A 48 -18.61 -4.57 6.28
CA GLN A 48 -18.92 -5.32 7.50
C GLN A 48 -19.78 -6.54 7.20
N TYR A 49 -20.87 -6.37 6.43
CA TYR A 49 -21.70 -7.51 6.03
C TYR A 49 -20.92 -8.53 5.20
N ARG A 50 -20.08 -8.11 4.25
CA ARG A 50 -19.24 -9.04 3.50
C ARG A 50 -18.35 -9.90 4.41
N ILE A 51 -17.68 -9.28 5.39
CA ILE A 51 -16.81 -9.99 6.34
C ILE A 51 -17.62 -11.02 7.13
N GLU A 52 -18.76 -10.63 7.69
CA GLU A 52 -19.64 -11.53 8.46
C GLU A 52 -20.14 -12.73 7.64
N HIS A 53 -20.39 -12.54 6.34
CA HIS A 53 -20.79 -13.63 5.44
C HIS A 53 -19.62 -14.58 5.14
N LEU A 54 -18.42 -14.04 4.89
CA LEU A 54 -17.21 -14.83 4.68
C LEU A 54 -16.87 -15.68 5.91
N GLU A 55 -16.97 -15.11 7.12
CA GLU A 55 -16.79 -15.85 8.38
C GLU A 55 -17.78 -17.00 8.56
N LYS A 56 -18.98 -16.88 7.98
CA LYS A 56 -20.04 -17.90 8.00
C LYS A 56 -19.96 -18.87 6.81
N ASN A 57 -18.89 -18.83 6.01
CA ASN A 57 -18.75 -19.57 4.75
C ASN A 57 -19.88 -19.31 3.74
N VAL A 58 -20.59 -18.20 3.88
CA VAL A 58 -21.58 -17.76 2.90
C VAL A 58 -20.80 -17.00 1.83
N THR A 59 -20.53 -17.68 0.72
CA THR A 59 -19.93 -17.03 -0.45
C THR A 59 -20.98 -16.09 -1.04
N CYS A 60 -20.70 -14.78 -1.05
CA CYS A 60 -21.50 -13.86 -1.85
C CYS A 60 -21.42 -14.32 -3.30
N SER A 61 -22.49 -14.88 -3.85
CA SER A 61 -22.54 -15.20 -5.27
C SER A 61 -22.44 -13.89 -6.02
N LEU A 62 -21.33 -13.73 -6.74
CA LEU A 62 -21.11 -12.59 -7.63
C LEU A 62 -22.26 -12.48 -8.64
N GLU A 63 -23.06 -13.52 -8.86
CA GLU A 63 -24.22 -13.51 -9.78
C GLU A 63 -25.38 -12.59 -9.36
N CYS A 64 -25.64 -12.36 -8.06
CA CYS A 64 -26.83 -11.60 -7.62
C CYS A 64 -26.52 -10.16 -7.15
N HIS A 65 -25.28 -9.89 -6.78
CA HIS A 65 -24.87 -8.59 -6.24
C HIS A 65 -23.67 -7.97 -6.98
N GLU A 66 -23.28 -8.52 -8.13
CA GLU A 66 -22.07 -8.11 -8.85
C GLU A 66 -21.98 -6.60 -9.05
N ASP A 67 -23.02 -6.03 -9.64
CA ASP A 67 -22.98 -4.66 -10.11
C ASP A 67 -23.02 -3.67 -8.96
N ARG A 68 -23.88 -3.91 -7.96
CA ARG A 68 -24.03 -3.00 -6.81
C ARG A 68 -22.84 -3.07 -5.87
N VAL A 69 -22.24 -4.25 -5.69
CA VAL A 69 -21.06 -4.43 -4.82
C VAL A 69 -19.81 -3.92 -5.49
N ARG A 70 -19.62 -4.13 -6.79
CA ARG A 70 -18.48 -3.55 -7.52
C ARG A 70 -18.57 -2.03 -7.62
N GLN A 71 -19.78 -1.47 -7.77
CA GLN A 71 -20.02 -0.02 -7.81
C GLN A 71 -19.86 0.67 -6.44
N LEU A 72 -20.11 -0.04 -5.33
CA LEU A 72 -19.98 0.53 -3.98
C LEU A 72 -18.63 0.20 -3.31
N ALA A 73 -18.05 -0.98 -3.57
CA ALA A 73 -16.76 -1.42 -3.03
C ALA A 73 -15.54 -0.94 -3.83
N THR A 74 -15.73 0.00 -4.77
CA THR A 74 -14.66 0.59 -5.58
C THR A 74 -13.73 1.53 -4.80
N ALA A 75 -13.88 1.62 -3.48
CA ALA A 75 -12.93 2.32 -2.64
C ALA A 75 -11.63 1.52 -2.54
N ASN A 76 -10.69 1.80 -3.45
CA ASN A 76 -9.34 1.22 -3.52
C ASN A 76 -8.63 1.18 -2.16
N TYR A 77 -8.89 2.15 -1.28
CA TYR A 77 -8.33 2.18 0.07
C TYR A 77 -8.77 1.01 0.96
N LEU A 78 -10.07 0.70 1.02
CA LEU A 78 -10.57 -0.33 1.94
C LEU A 78 -10.16 -1.72 1.48
N GLN A 79 -10.34 -1.93 0.18
CA GLN A 79 -9.78 -3.04 -0.57
C GLN A 79 -8.28 -3.25 -0.28
N TRP A 80 -7.47 -2.19 -0.38
CA TRP A 80 -6.06 -2.27 -0.04
C TRP A 80 -5.84 -2.55 1.45
N SER A 81 -6.58 -1.91 2.36
CA SER A 81 -6.39 -2.01 3.81
C SER A 81 -6.62 -3.43 4.35
N GLU A 82 -7.40 -4.24 3.64
CA GLU A 82 -7.64 -5.65 3.97
C GLU A 82 -6.69 -6.60 3.23
N SER A 83 -5.93 -6.10 2.27
CA SER A 83 -5.03 -6.92 1.46
C SER A 83 -3.79 -7.36 2.24
N THR A 84 -3.14 -8.42 1.75
CA THR A 84 -1.83 -8.86 2.29
C THR A 84 -0.78 -7.75 2.18
N HIS A 85 -0.87 -6.85 1.21
CA HIS A 85 0.07 -5.73 1.08
C HIS A 85 -0.02 -4.76 2.25
N ALA A 86 -1.24 -4.39 2.67
CA ALA A 86 -1.44 -3.54 3.85
C ALA A 86 -0.97 -4.25 5.12
N LEU A 87 -1.30 -5.54 5.30
CA LEU A 87 -0.85 -6.34 6.45
C LEU A 87 0.68 -6.45 6.55
N LYS A 88 1.39 -6.25 5.43
CA LYS A 88 2.87 -6.26 5.36
C LYS A 88 3.47 -4.86 5.33
N GLY A 89 2.68 -3.80 5.52
CA GLY A 89 3.16 -2.42 5.55
C GLY A 89 3.55 -1.84 4.19
N VAL A 90 3.09 -2.43 3.09
CA VAL A 90 3.31 -1.88 1.74
C VAL A 90 2.31 -0.76 1.48
N THR A 91 2.80 0.47 1.56
CA THR A 91 2.04 1.72 1.40
C THR A 91 1.79 2.08 -0.06
N CYS A 92 0.88 3.04 -0.30
CA CYS A 92 0.35 3.39 -1.62
C CYS A 92 1.44 3.84 -2.61
N GLU A 93 2.38 4.66 -2.15
CA GLU A 93 3.44 5.28 -2.95
C GLU A 93 4.43 4.25 -3.52
N VAL A 94 4.55 3.07 -2.90
CA VAL A 94 5.40 1.98 -3.41
C VAL A 94 4.98 1.56 -4.83
N CYS A 95 3.68 1.67 -5.12
CA CYS A 95 3.07 1.30 -6.39
C CYS A 95 2.58 2.49 -7.22
N HIS A 96 2.03 3.53 -6.59
CA HIS A 96 1.39 4.64 -7.31
C HIS A 96 2.29 5.85 -7.55
N ASP A 97 3.53 5.79 -7.06
CA ASP A 97 4.41 6.94 -6.84
C ASP A 97 3.71 8.01 -5.96
N GLY A 98 4.44 9.01 -5.51
CA GLY A 98 3.94 10.01 -4.56
C GLY A 98 4.91 10.22 -3.40
N ASN A 99 4.62 11.23 -2.58
CA ASN A 99 5.47 11.54 -1.44
C ASN A 99 4.62 11.81 -0.19
N PRO A 100 4.54 10.87 0.77
CA PRO A 100 3.84 11.09 2.03
C PRO A 100 4.48 12.19 2.88
N GLU A 101 5.76 12.48 2.70
CA GLU A 101 6.45 13.48 3.53
C GLU A 101 5.98 14.93 3.26
N VAL A 102 5.23 15.15 2.16
CA VAL A 102 4.72 16.46 1.76
C VAL A 102 3.27 16.64 2.19
N ALA A 103 3.00 17.63 3.04
CA ALA A 103 1.66 17.85 3.58
C ALA A 103 0.66 18.45 2.56
N ASP A 104 1.14 19.19 1.56
CA ASP A 104 0.30 19.76 0.51
C ASP A 104 -0.09 18.68 -0.52
N LYS A 105 -1.38 18.67 -0.90
CA LYS A 105 -1.92 17.77 -1.92
C LYS A 105 -1.11 17.83 -3.22
N THR A 106 -0.76 19.01 -3.71
CA THR A 106 -0.09 19.17 -5.01
C THR A 106 1.28 18.50 -5.00
N GLY A 107 2.07 18.73 -3.95
CA GLY A 107 3.38 18.13 -3.77
C GLY A 107 3.32 16.63 -3.48
N ALA A 108 2.41 16.18 -2.61
CA ALA A 108 2.24 14.76 -2.29
C ALA A 108 1.85 13.93 -3.53
N HIS A 109 1.02 14.49 -4.40
CA HIS A 109 0.51 13.83 -5.61
C HIS A 109 1.28 14.19 -6.87
N LYS A 110 2.40 14.92 -6.78
CA LYS A 110 3.15 15.43 -7.95
C LYS A 110 3.50 14.35 -8.97
N ASN A 111 3.83 13.16 -8.49
CA ASN A 111 4.21 12.02 -9.33
C ASN A 111 3.08 10.99 -9.49
N ILE A 112 1.92 11.21 -8.86
CA ILE A 112 0.77 10.33 -9.00
C ILE A 112 0.07 10.65 -10.32
N VAL A 113 0.23 9.76 -11.28
CA VAL A 113 -0.42 9.85 -12.59
C VAL A 113 -1.49 8.77 -12.76
N ALA A 114 -2.43 8.99 -13.68
CA ALA A 114 -3.52 8.06 -13.93
C ALA A 114 -3.00 6.69 -14.35
N ARG A 115 -3.69 5.60 -13.97
CA ARG A 115 -3.30 4.23 -14.36
C ARG A 115 -3.28 3.97 -15.87
N THR A 116 -3.90 4.84 -16.65
CA THR A 116 -3.93 4.81 -18.12
C THR A 116 -2.76 5.57 -18.74
N ASP A 117 -2.02 6.34 -17.94
CA ASP A 117 -0.79 7.01 -18.36
C ASP A 117 0.35 5.99 -18.43
N THR A 118 1.07 5.96 -19.55
CA THR A 118 2.21 5.07 -19.77
C THR A 118 3.36 5.27 -18.78
N LEU A 119 3.44 6.43 -18.13
CA LEU A 119 4.43 6.73 -17.10
C LEU A 119 4.04 6.19 -15.72
N SER A 120 2.79 5.78 -15.52
CA SER A 120 2.34 5.22 -14.23
C SER A 120 3.08 3.91 -13.94
N PRO A 121 3.58 3.67 -12.72
CA PRO A 121 4.14 2.34 -12.37
C PRO A 121 3.08 1.26 -12.39
N VAL A 122 1.80 1.61 -12.23
CA VAL A 122 0.65 0.70 -12.38
C VAL A 122 0.03 0.74 -13.78
N TYR A 123 0.69 1.39 -14.74
CA TYR A 123 0.35 1.22 -16.15
C TYR A 123 0.52 -0.25 -16.51
N TYR A 124 -0.39 -0.75 -17.33
CA TYR A 124 -0.52 -2.18 -17.61
C TYR A 124 0.81 -2.88 -17.92
N THR A 125 1.64 -2.29 -18.79
CA THR A 125 2.93 -2.88 -19.19
C THR A 125 4.04 -2.70 -18.16
N ASN A 126 3.87 -1.77 -17.22
CA ASN A 126 4.84 -1.49 -16.15
C ASN A 126 4.58 -2.35 -14.91
N VAL A 127 3.35 -2.87 -14.74
CA VAL A 127 2.93 -3.72 -13.62
C VAL A 127 3.94 -4.83 -13.29
N PRO A 128 4.46 -5.63 -14.24
CA PRO A 128 5.43 -6.68 -13.91
C PRO A 128 6.67 -6.14 -13.20
N ASN A 129 7.20 -5.00 -13.65
CA ASN A 129 8.37 -4.38 -13.03
C ASN A 129 8.03 -3.84 -11.64
N THR A 130 6.85 -3.24 -11.46
CA THR A 130 6.39 -2.73 -10.17
C THR A 130 6.24 -3.86 -9.15
N CYS A 131 5.58 -4.96 -9.51
CA CYS A 131 5.44 -6.14 -8.64
C CYS A 131 6.80 -6.78 -8.36
N GLY A 132 7.67 -6.84 -9.36
CA GLY A 132 8.99 -7.47 -9.28
C GLY A 132 9.99 -6.77 -8.37
N LYS A 133 9.73 -5.53 -7.92
CA LYS A 133 10.51 -4.85 -6.88
C LYS A 133 10.58 -5.69 -5.59
N CYS A 134 9.52 -6.44 -5.28
CA CYS A 134 9.47 -7.34 -4.14
C CYS A 134 9.29 -8.81 -4.55
N HIS A 135 8.51 -9.07 -5.61
CA HIS A 135 8.22 -10.41 -6.14
C HIS A 135 9.19 -10.80 -7.27
N SER A 136 10.49 -10.74 -7.00
CA SER A 136 11.53 -10.93 -8.02
C SER A 136 11.54 -12.33 -8.61
N LYS A 137 11.25 -13.36 -7.80
CA LYS A 137 11.14 -14.75 -8.25
C LYS A 137 9.94 -14.94 -9.19
N GLU A 138 8.79 -14.40 -8.81
CA GLU A 138 7.57 -14.45 -9.63
C GLU A 138 7.76 -13.66 -10.92
N LEU A 139 8.43 -12.50 -10.87
CA LEU A 139 8.79 -11.74 -12.07
C LEU A 139 9.66 -12.57 -13.00
N THR A 140 10.71 -13.22 -12.48
CA THR A 140 11.60 -14.07 -13.30
C THR A 140 10.82 -15.18 -14.00
N ASN A 141 9.95 -15.87 -13.26
CA ASN A 141 9.08 -16.90 -13.81
C ASN A 141 8.10 -16.33 -14.85
N PHE A 142 7.49 -15.19 -14.56
CA PHE A 142 6.57 -14.52 -15.48
C PHE A 142 7.29 -14.11 -16.77
N GLN A 143 8.51 -13.59 -16.69
CA GLN A 143 9.32 -13.19 -17.85
C GLN A 143 9.63 -14.36 -18.77
N SER A 144 9.79 -15.57 -18.23
CA SER A 144 9.96 -16.78 -19.04
C SER A 144 8.67 -17.27 -19.72
N SER A 145 7.50 -16.74 -19.34
CA SER A 145 6.20 -17.22 -19.80
C SER A 145 5.79 -16.66 -21.16
N LYS A 146 4.82 -17.34 -21.80
CA LYS A 146 4.17 -16.84 -23.02
C LYS A 146 3.36 -15.56 -22.79
N HIS A 147 2.87 -15.33 -21.58
CA HIS A 147 2.16 -14.10 -21.24
C HIS A 147 3.09 -12.89 -21.36
N TYR A 148 4.28 -12.96 -20.75
CA TYR A 148 5.24 -11.86 -20.85
C TYR A 148 5.78 -11.66 -22.27
N GLN A 149 6.09 -12.76 -22.99
CA GLN A 149 6.51 -12.66 -24.39
C GLN A 149 5.48 -11.92 -25.26
N LYS A 150 4.18 -12.22 -25.08
CA LYS A 150 3.11 -11.53 -25.81
C LYS A 150 2.84 -10.12 -25.29
N LEU A 151 3.02 -9.87 -23.99
CA LEU A 151 2.93 -8.53 -23.41
C LEU A 151 3.99 -7.61 -24.03
N GLU A 152 5.22 -8.12 -24.20
CA GLU A 152 6.30 -7.33 -24.79
C GLU A 152 6.14 -7.13 -26.29
N ALA A 153 5.75 -8.18 -27.02
CA ALA A 153 5.60 -8.10 -28.47
C ALA A 153 4.37 -7.29 -28.91
N LEU A 154 3.24 -7.45 -28.21
CA LEU A 154 1.93 -6.95 -28.67
C LEU A 154 1.27 -5.98 -27.71
N LYS A 155 1.75 -5.83 -26.48
CA LYS A 155 1.14 -5.01 -25.42
C LYS A 155 -0.32 -5.42 -25.10
N LEU A 156 -0.67 -6.68 -25.38
CA LEU A 156 -2.05 -7.21 -25.35
C LEU A 156 -2.17 -8.58 -24.63
N ALA A 157 -1.35 -8.86 -23.62
CA ALA A 157 -1.37 -10.13 -22.89
C ALA A 157 -1.37 -9.91 -21.38
N PRO A 158 -2.06 -10.74 -20.58
CA PRO A 158 -2.34 -10.50 -19.16
C PRO A 158 -1.09 -10.17 -18.35
N THR A 159 -1.23 -9.31 -17.34
CA THR A 159 -0.18 -8.97 -16.38
C THR A 159 -0.50 -9.53 -15.01
N CYS A 160 0.38 -9.29 -14.03
CA CYS A 160 0.19 -9.73 -12.65
C CYS A 160 -1.20 -9.37 -12.13
N THR A 161 -1.62 -8.12 -12.36
CA THR A 161 -2.91 -7.60 -11.88
C THR A 161 -4.14 -8.12 -12.62
N THR A 162 -3.97 -8.76 -13.77
CA THR A 162 -5.07 -9.41 -14.48
C THR A 162 -5.56 -10.63 -13.70
N CYS A 163 -4.66 -11.35 -13.04
CA CYS A 163 -4.99 -12.55 -12.26
C CYS A 163 -4.94 -12.31 -10.73
N HIS A 164 -4.09 -11.39 -10.26
CA HIS A 164 -3.89 -11.09 -8.84
C HIS A 164 -4.35 -9.67 -8.52
N ALA A 165 -5.44 -9.51 -7.77
CA ALA A 165 -5.90 -8.18 -7.37
C ALA A 165 -4.97 -7.57 -6.31
N PRO A 166 -4.37 -6.38 -6.56
CA PRO A 166 -3.38 -5.80 -5.63
C PRO A 166 -4.01 -5.23 -4.35
N HIS A 167 -5.33 -4.95 -4.40
CA HIS A 167 -6.13 -4.39 -3.33
C HIS A 167 -7.22 -5.38 -2.87
N ARG A 168 -6.99 -6.69 -2.87
CA ARG A 168 -7.94 -7.67 -2.31
C ARG A 168 -7.23 -8.77 -1.55
#